data_AF-A0A5C5W7G6-F1
#
_entry.id   AF-A0A5C5W7G6-F1
#
_cell.length_a   1.000
_cell.length_b   1.000
_cell.length_c   1.000
_cell.angle_alpha   90.00
_cell.angle_beta   90.00
_cell.angle_gamma   90.00
#
_symmetry.space_group_name_H-M   'P 1'
#
loop_
_entity.id
_entity.type
_entity.pdbx_description
1 polymer ?
#
loop_
_entity_poly.entity_id
_entity_poly.type
_entity_poly.pdbx_seq_one_letter_code
_entity_poly.pdbx_strand_id
1 'polypeptide(L)'
;MTADVMVTILRNLCNTRPVFHSEADVQHALAWGLHEEFRDARVRLEMPLRGENGTEYCDVWVWMGDAPIAVELKYKTGAADLAVAGQRFLLKNQSAQDLGRYDFLKDVTRLERVCHTYARARCYAILLTNDSAYWSAARNETVDAAFRLHDGRPISGRLAWGAAASPGTTRGRDAALHLEGAYRAQWWDYSAHNAGRFALFRYLMLDVTSAMTLNAREVHR
;
A
#
# COMPACT_ATOMS: atom_id res chain seq x y z
N MET A 1 6.11 -22.03 -10.14
CA MET A 1 5.58 -20.77 -9.58
C MET A 1 6.75 -20.03 -9.01
N THR A 2 7.28 -19.03 -9.71
CA THR A 2 8.22 -18.09 -9.08
C THR A 2 7.46 -17.41 -7.94
N ALA A 3 7.96 -17.51 -6.71
CA ALA A 3 7.42 -16.71 -5.61
C ALA A 3 7.42 -15.25 -6.07
N ASP A 4 6.34 -14.52 -5.81
CA ASP A 4 6.31 -13.09 -6.13
C ASP A 4 7.49 -12.42 -5.42
N VAL A 5 8.39 -11.81 -6.18
CA VAL A 5 9.60 -11.17 -5.67
C VAL A 5 9.29 -10.17 -4.56
N MET A 6 8.16 -9.46 -4.65
CA MET A 6 7.75 -8.51 -3.61
C MET A 6 7.46 -9.22 -2.29
N VAL A 7 6.83 -10.40 -2.34
CA VAL A 7 6.60 -11.23 -1.14
C VAL A 7 7.92 -11.70 -0.54
N THR A 8 8.89 -12.11 -1.37
CA THR A 8 10.21 -12.51 -0.90
C THR A 8 10.92 -11.35 -0.19
N ILE A 9 10.91 -10.16 -0.78
CA ILE A 9 11.55 -8.98 -0.20
C ILE A 9 10.89 -8.58 1.13
N LEU A 10 9.55 -8.52 1.20
CA LEU A 10 8.85 -8.21 2.44
C LEU A 10 9.11 -9.25 3.54
N ARG A 11 9.23 -10.54 3.19
CA ARG A 11 9.62 -11.60 4.14
C ARG A 11 11.06 -11.47 4.62
N ASN A 12 11.98 -11.02 3.77
CA ASN A 12 13.35 -10.76 4.21
C ASN A 12 13.39 -9.55 5.14
N LEU A 13 12.69 -8.47 4.77
CA LEU A 13 12.60 -7.25 5.57
C LEU A 13 11.96 -7.48 6.93
N CYS A 14 10.96 -8.35 7.05
CA CYS A 14 10.35 -8.57 8.36
C CYS A 14 11.33 -9.18 9.38
N ASN A 15 12.35 -9.91 8.92
CA ASN A 15 13.40 -10.47 9.77
C ASN A 15 14.52 -9.46 10.08
N THR A 16 14.89 -8.61 9.13
CA THR A 16 16.04 -7.69 9.26
C THR A 16 15.65 -6.28 9.72
N ARG A 17 14.42 -5.87 9.41
CA ARG A 17 13.82 -4.55 9.66
C ARG A 17 12.36 -4.73 10.14
N PRO A 18 12.14 -5.31 11.34
CA PRO A 18 10.80 -5.63 11.84
C PRO A 18 9.96 -4.40 12.22
N VAL A 19 10.58 -3.25 12.47
CA VAL A 19 9.92 -1.96 12.78
C VAL A 19 10.68 -0.85 12.08
N PHE A 20 9.95 0.19 11.65
CA PHE A 20 10.51 1.36 10.98
C PHE A 20 10.13 2.65 11.69
N HIS A 21 10.97 3.68 11.54
CA HIS A 21 10.73 5.00 12.13
C HIS A 21 9.73 5.85 11.34
N SER A 22 9.64 5.63 10.03
CA SER A 22 8.84 6.46 9.12
C SER A 22 8.54 5.72 7.82
N GLU A 23 7.62 6.24 7.02
CA GLU A 23 7.34 5.74 5.67
C GLU A 23 8.59 5.76 4.78
N ALA A 24 9.39 6.82 4.86
CA ALA A 24 10.66 6.93 4.13
C ALA A 24 11.71 5.88 4.55
N ASP A 25 11.69 5.45 5.81
CA ASP A 25 12.54 4.35 6.30
C ASP A 25 12.10 3.01 5.68
N VAL A 26 10.78 2.77 5.56
CA VAL A 26 10.26 1.60 4.83
C VAL A 26 10.62 1.67 3.33
N GLN A 27 10.44 2.83 2.70
CA GLN A 27 10.79 3.06 1.29
C GLN A 27 12.28 2.75 1.04
N HIS A 28 13.16 3.27 1.90
CA HIS A 28 14.60 3.03 1.81
C HIS A 28 14.93 1.54 1.94
N ALA A 29 14.37 0.86 2.95
CA ALA A 29 14.63 -0.56 3.16
C ALA A 29 14.10 -1.44 2.01
N LEU A 30 12.92 -1.11 1.47
CA LEU A 30 12.35 -1.78 0.31
C LEU A 30 13.21 -1.58 -0.94
N ALA A 31 13.60 -0.34 -1.22
CA ALA A 31 14.49 -0.02 -2.33
C ALA A 31 15.84 -0.74 -2.23
N TRP A 32 16.39 -0.84 -1.02
CA TRP A 32 17.62 -1.59 -0.77
C TRP A 32 17.45 -3.09 -1.07
N GLY A 33 16.38 -3.72 -0.56
CA GLY A 33 16.09 -5.12 -0.84
C GLY A 33 15.87 -5.41 -2.33
N LEU A 34 15.20 -4.51 -3.06
CA LEU A 34 15.06 -4.59 -4.52
C LEU A 34 16.41 -4.49 -5.24
N HIS A 35 17.31 -3.63 -4.77
CA HIS A 35 18.65 -3.49 -5.34
C HIS A 35 19.52 -4.73 -5.11
N GLU A 36 19.42 -5.37 -3.94
CA GLU A 36 20.14 -6.60 -3.61
C GLU A 36 19.64 -7.81 -4.42
N GLU A 37 18.32 -7.91 -4.59
CA GLU A 37 17.70 -8.99 -5.36
C GLU A 37 18.03 -8.89 -6.86
N PHE A 38 18.06 -7.67 -7.40
CA PHE A 38 18.26 -7.43 -8.83
C PHE A 38 19.54 -6.65 -9.09
N ARG A 39 20.64 -7.36 -9.34
CA ARG A 39 21.98 -6.76 -9.52
C ARG A 39 22.07 -5.65 -10.57
N ASP A 40 21.29 -5.75 -11.64
CA ASP A 40 21.27 -4.76 -12.73
C ASP A 40 20.14 -3.73 -12.59
N ALA A 41 19.38 -3.79 -11.50
CA ALA A 41 18.26 -2.87 -11.28
C ALA A 41 18.74 -1.46 -10.96
N ARG A 42 18.10 -0.50 -11.63
CA ARG A 42 18.22 0.92 -11.28
C ARG A 42 17.03 1.30 -10.43
N VAL A 43 17.24 1.44 -9.13
CA VAL A 43 16.19 1.84 -8.18
C VAL A 43 16.20 3.36 -7.98
N ARG A 44 15.02 3.98 -7.95
CA ARG A 44 14.83 5.39 -7.59
C ARG A 44 13.66 5.53 -6.64
N LEU A 45 13.86 6.33 -5.61
CA LEU A 45 12.78 6.80 -4.75
C LEU A 45 12.16 8.05 -5.35
N GLU A 46 10.87 8.27 -5.07
CA GLU A 46 10.14 9.50 -5.46
C GLU A 46 10.32 9.83 -6.95
N MET A 47 10.08 8.84 -7.81
CA MET A 47 10.26 8.97 -9.26
C MET A 47 9.20 9.90 -9.85
N PRO A 48 9.58 11.04 -10.46
CA PRO A 48 8.60 11.91 -11.11
C PRO A 48 8.03 11.25 -12.37
N LEU A 49 6.74 10.97 -12.34
CA LEU A 49 5.94 10.51 -13.46
C LEU A 49 5.13 11.69 -13.99
N ARG A 50 5.45 12.14 -15.21
CA ARG A 50 4.74 13.25 -15.86
C ARG A 50 3.47 12.72 -16.50
N GLY A 51 2.34 13.22 -16.05
CA GLY A 51 1.02 12.97 -16.64
C GLY A 51 0.35 14.26 -17.09
N GLU A 52 -0.87 14.12 -17.63
CA GLU A 52 -1.66 15.25 -18.13
C GLU A 52 -1.99 16.27 -17.03
N ASN A 53 -2.14 15.82 -15.79
CA ASN A 53 -2.51 16.64 -14.63
C ASN A 53 -1.31 17.14 -13.81
N GLY A 54 -0.09 17.06 -14.35
CA GLY A 54 1.15 17.48 -13.69
C GLY A 54 2.10 16.31 -13.38
N THR A 55 3.00 16.53 -12.43
CA THR A 55 3.97 15.51 -12.01
C THR A 55 3.48 14.83 -10.73
N GLU A 56 3.27 13.52 -10.81
CA GLU A 56 3.05 12.66 -9.64
C GLU A 56 4.37 11.95 -9.30
N TYR A 57 4.56 11.54 -8.04
CA TYR A 57 5.80 10.91 -7.58
C TYR A 57 5.52 9.46 -7.17
N CYS A 58 6.15 8.51 -7.83
CA CYS A 58 6.06 7.10 -7.46
C CYS A 58 7.08 6.78 -6.37
N ASP A 59 6.63 6.25 -5.23
CA ASP A 59 7.46 6.05 -4.05
C ASP A 59 8.73 5.24 -4.34
N VAL A 60 8.60 4.12 -5.07
CA VAL A 60 9.74 3.32 -5.54
C VAL A 60 9.54 2.93 -7.00
N TRP A 61 10.50 3.30 -7.84
CA TRP A 61 10.58 2.89 -9.23
C TRP A 61 11.85 2.09 -9.49
N VAL A 62 11.70 0.93 -10.12
CA VAL A 62 12.80 0.03 -10.46
C VAL A 62 12.80 -0.21 -11.96
N TRP A 63 13.88 0.16 -12.65
CA TRP A 63 14.08 -0.31 -14.01
C TRP A 63 14.78 -1.67 -14.01
N MET A 64 14.14 -2.65 -14.64
CA MET A 64 14.67 -3.98 -14.91
C MET A 64 14.38 -4.35 -16.36
N GLY A 65 15.35 -4.11 -17.25
CA GLY A 65 15.11 -4.24 -18.69
C GLY A 65 13.90 -3.42 -19.13
N ASP A 66 12.92 -4.09 -19.73
CA ASP A 66 11.69 -3.51 -20.28
C ASP A 66 10.45 -3.67 -19.38
N ALA A 67 10.59 -4.28 -18.21
CA ALA A 67 9.49 -4.54 -17.26
C ALA A 67 9.78 -3.85 -15.92
N PRO A 68 9.51 -2.53 -15.81
CA PRO A 68 9.78 -1.81 -14.57
C PRO A 68 8.89 -2.30 -13.43
N ILE A 69 9.34 -2.12 -12.19
CA ILE A 69 8.50 -2.27 -11.00
C ILE A 69 8.16 -0.88 -10.48
N ALA A 70 6.88 -0.61 -10.25
CA ALA A 70 6.38 0.58 -9.59
C ALA A 70 5.73 0.18 -8.26
N VAL A 71 6.06 0.89 -7.19
CA VAL A 71 5.49 0.64 -5.87
C VAL A 71 4.98 1.94 -5.27
N GLU A 72 3.76 1.90 -4.74
CA GLU A 72 3.23 2.89 -3.82
C GLU A 72 3.17 2.27 -2.42
N LEU A 73 3.62 3.01 -1.43
CA LEU A 73 3.79 2.54 -0.07
C LEU A 73 3.08 3.46 0.91
N LYS A 74 2.49 2.86 1.94
CA LYS A 74 2.01 3.57 3.11
C LYS A 74 2.50 2.88 4.38
N TYR A 75 3.02 3.67 5.31
CA TYR A 75 3.31 3.23 6.66
C TYR A 75 2.47 4.00 7.67
N LYS A 76 1.37 3.39 8.09
CA LYS A 76 0.44 3.99 9.06
C LYS A 76 0.74 3.44 10.45
N THR A 77 0.66 4.28 11.47
CA THR A 77 1.09 3.90 12.82
C THR A 77 0.06 4.28 13.87
N GLY A 78 -0.23 3.34 14.77
CA GLY A 78 -0.71 3.61 16.11
C GLY A 78 0.47 3.90 17.04
N ALA A 79 0.22 4.64 18.11
CA ALA A 79 1.28 5.02 19.05
C ALA A 79 1.90 3.80 19.73
N ALA A 80 3.22 3.68 19.64
CA ALA A 80 3.98 2.60 20.26
C ALA A 80 5.38 3.07 20.66
N ASP A 81 5.90 2.51 21.75
CA ASP A 81 7.27 2.69 22.22
C ASP A 81 7.90 1.30 22.32
N LEU A 82 8.73 0.97 21.33
CA LEU A 82 9.26 -0.37 21.13
C LEU A 82 10.77 -0.37 21.26
N ALA A 83 11.33 -1.34 21.96
CA ALA A 83 12.76 -1.64 21.95
C ALA A 83 12.99 -2.94 21.17
N VAL A 84 13.63 -2.85 20.01
CA VAL A 84 13.87 -4.00 19.12
C VAL A 84 15.34 -4.01 18.73
N ALA A 85 16.02 -5.14 18.99
CA ALA A 85 17.45 -5.33 18.70
C ALA A 85 18.36 -4.18 19.20
N GLY A 86 18.08 -3.64 20.40
CA GLY A 86 18.85 -2.54 21.00
C GLY A 86 18.52 -1.14 20.46
N GLN A 87 17.59 -1.02 19.52
CA GLN A 87 17.10 0.25 19.00
C GLN A 87 15.70 0.57 19.55
N ARG A 88 15.45 1.83 19.91
CA ARG A 88 14.13 2.31 20.34
C ARG A 88 13.37 2.95 19.19
N PHE A 89 12.08 2.64 19.04
CA PHE A 89 11.17 3.18 18.03
C PHE A 89 10.00 3.88 18.72
N LEU A 90 9.86 5.18 18.49
CA LEU A 90 8.80 6.03 19.06
C LEU A 90 7.79 6.38 17.96
N LEU A 91 6.78 5.54 17.81
CA LEU A 91 5.76 5.70 16.77
C LEU A 91 4.66 6.63 17.25
N LYS A 92 4.24 7.55 16.37
CA LYS A 92 3.16 8.50 16.64
C LYS A 92 1.82 7.90 16.23
N ASN A 93 0.75 8.25 16.93
CA ASN A 93 -0.59 7.86 16.51
C ASN A 93 -1.04 8.68 15.29
N GLN A 94 -1.39 8.00 14.21
CA GLN A 94 -1.94 8.57 12.97
C GLN A 94 -3.41 8.15 12.83
N SER A 95 -4.28 8.75 13.65
CA SER A 95 -5.66 8.30 13.84
C SER A 95 -6.66 8.64 12.71
N ALA A 96 -6.22 9.20 11.58
CA ALA A 96 -7.09 9.54 10.46
C ALA A 96 -7.25 8.32 9.52
N GLN A 97 -7.80 7.21 10.03
CA GLN A 97 -7.84 5.96 9.27
C GLN A 97 -8.76 6.02 8.06
N ASP A 98 -9.86 6.75 8.15
CA ASP A 98 -10.77 7.03 7.04
C ASP A 98 -10.02 7.67 5.86
N LEU A 99 -9.27 8.75 6.12
CA LEU A 99 -8.46 9.42 5.10
C LEU A 99 -7.34 8.49 4.59
N GLY A 100 -6.68 7.76 5.49
CA GLY A 100 -5.59 6.87 5.12
C GLY A 100 -6.05 5.71 4.21
N ARG A 101 -7.28 5.20 4.40
CA ARG A 101 -7.87 4.18 3.52
C ARG A 101 -8.23 4.75 2.16
N TYR A 102 -8.84 5.93 2.12
CA TYR A 102 -9.10 6.64 0.87
C TYR A 102 -7.80 6.88 0.09
N ASP A 103 -6.78 7.42 0.75
CA ASP A 103 -5.50 7.76 0.12
C ASP A 103 -4.80 6.50 -0.43
N PHE A 104 -4.81 5.39 0.31
CA PHE A 104 -4.27 4.12 -0.17
C PHE A 104 -4.98 3.63 -1.44
N LEU A 105 -6.31 3.67 -1.49
CA LEU A 105 -7.07 3.25 -2.67
C LEU A 105 -6.94 4.25 -3.83
N LYS A 106 -6.73 5.53 -3.53
CA LYS A 106 -6.40 6.53 -4.54
C LYS A 106 -5.05 6.19 -5.19
N ASP A 107 -4.05 5.77 -4.42
CA ASP A 107 -2.78 5.30 -4.94
C ASP A 107 -2.92 4.03 -5.81
N VAL A 108 -3.85 3.13 -5.49
CA VAL A 108 -4.20 2.00 -6.37
C VAL A 108 -4.71 2.48 -7.73
N THR A 109 -5.68 3.41 -7.77
CA THR A 109 -6.16 3.97 -9.05
C THR A 109 -5.06 4.69 -9.84
N ARG A 110 -4.06 5.24 -9.15
CA ARG A 110 -2.88 5.83 -9.78
C ARG A 110 -1.97 4.77 -10.40
N LEU A 111 -1.72 3.67 -9.70
CA LEU A 111 -0.98 2.53 -10.24
C LEU A 111 -1.69 1.84 -11.41
N GLU A 112 -3.03 1.82 -11.45
CA GLU A 112 -3.77 1.34 -12.62
C GLU A 112 -3.44 2.18 -13.88
N ARG A 113 -3.35 3.51 -13.75
CA ARG A 113 -2.88 4.40 -14.84
C ARG A 113 -1.42 4.15 -15.22
N VAL A 114 -0.56 3.84 -14.25
CA VAL A 114 0.83 3.45 -14.52
C VAL A 114 0.89 2.18 -15.35
N CYS A 115 0.04 1.18 -15.07
CA CYS A 115 -0.06 -0.04 -15.87
C CYS A 115 -0.46 0.24 -17.33
N HIS A 116 -1.36 1.20 -17.57
CA HIS A 116 -1.73 1.63 -18.92
C HIS A 116 -0.59 2.35 -19.65
N THR A 117 0.11 3.24 -18.95
CA THR A 117 1.21 4.03 -19.53
C THR A 117 2.43 3.15 -19.83
N TYR A 118 2.69 2.19 -18.94
CA TYR A 118 3.82 1.28 -19.01
C TYR A 118 3.30 -0.16 -19.05
N ALA A 119 2.90 -0.64 -20.23
CA ALA A 119 2.21 -1.92 -20.43
C ALA A 119 2.92 -3.15 -19.82
N ARG A 120 4.23 -3.08 -19.57
CA ARG A 120 5.03 -4.16 -18.96
C ARG A 120 5.36 -3.93 -17.49
N ALA A 121 4.86 -2.85 -16.89
CA ALA A 121 5.13 -2.53 -15.50
C ALA A 121 4.44 -3.51 -14.56
N ARG A 122 5.16 -3.92 -13.52
CA ARG A 122 4.61 -4.62 -12.36
C ARG A 122 4.35 -3.59 -11.26
N CYS A 123 3.10 -3.39 -10.92
CA CYS A 123 2.67 -2.34 -10.01
C CYS A 123 2.15 -2.91 -8.70
N TYR A 124 2.65 -2.40 -7.58
CA TYR A 124 2.31 -2.88 -6.24
C TYR A 124 1.87 -1.73 -5.34
N ALA A 125 0.73 -1.87 -4.67
CA ALA A 125 0.35 -1.00 -3.55
C ALA A 125 0.57 -1.75 -2.24
N ILE A 126 1.35 -1.18 -1.33
CA ILE A 126 1.69 -1.79 -0.04
C ILE A 126 1.25 -0.86 1.09
N LEU A 127 0.51 -1.40 2.05
CA LEU A 127 0.19 -0.74 3.31
C LEU A 127 0.74 -1.57 4.46
N LEU A 128 1.73 -1.05 5.17
CA LEU A 128 2.27 -1.61 6.41
C LEU A 128 1.73 -0.79 7.60
N THR A 129 1.24 -1.46 8.64
CA THR A 129 0.70 -0.77 9.82
C THR A 129 0.67 -1.64 11.07
N ASN A 130 0.73 -1.02 12.24
CA ASN A 130 0.38 -1.66 13.52
C ASN A 130 -1.02 -1.29 14.03
N ASP A 131 -1.78 -0.50 13.27
CA ASP A 131 -3.14 -0.12 13.64
C ASP A 131 -4.17 -1.11 13.10
N SER A 132 -4.67 -1.94 14.01
CA SER A 132 -5.70 -2.94 13.73
C SER A 132 -6.98 -2.42 13.10
N ALA A 133 -7.27 -1.11 13.19
CA ALA A 133 -8.43 -0.52 12.52
C ALA A 133 -8.37 -0.66 11.00
N TYR A 134 -7.20 -0.89 10.40
CA TYR A 134 -7.08 -1.11 8.96
C TYR A 134 -7.54 -2.51 8.53
N TRP A 135 -7.18 -3.56 9.27
CA TRP A 135 -7.48 -4.96 8.90
C TRP A 135 -8.67 -5.57 9.67
N SER A 136 -9.17 -4.91 10.71
CA SER A 136 -10.33 -5.38 11.47
C SER A 136 -11.63 -4.87 10.89
N ALA A 137 -12.66 -5.71 10.88
CA ALA A 137 -14.01 -5.29 10.49
C ALA A 137 -14.53 -4.21 11.47
N ALA A 138 -15.23 -3.22 10.92
CA ALA A 138 -15.90 -2.23 11.74
C ALA A 138 -17.16 -2.85 12.39
N ARG A 139 -17.48 -2.42 13.62
CA ARG A 139 -18.71 -2.83 14.29
C ARG A 139 -19.95 -2.13 13.74
N ASN A 140 -19.77 -0.91 13.24
CA ASN A 140 -20.82 -0.06 12.69
C ASN A 140 -20.42 0.42 11.30
N GLU A 141 -21.41 0.73 10.48
CA GLU A 141 -21.20 1.40 9.20
C GLU A 141 -20.72 2.84 9.43
N THR A 142 -19.71 3.25 8.67
CA THR A 142 -19.08 4.57 8.77
C THR A 142 -19.08 5.24 7.40
N VAL A 143 -18.86 6.56 7.39
CA VAL A 143 -18.83 7.35 6.16
C VAL A 143 -17.76 6.91 5.16
N ASP A 144 -16.75 6.16 5.60
CA ASP A 144 -15.70 5.58 4.76
C ASP A 144 -15.94 4.08 4.44
N ALA A 145 -17.15 3.56 4.62
CA ALA A 145 -17.47 2.14 4.45
C ALA A 145 -16.99 1.58 3.09
N ALA A 146 -17.12 2.36 2.01
CA ALA A 146 -16.64 1.99 0.68
C ALA A 146 -15.12 1.83 0.59
N PHE A 147 -14.36 2.50 1.45
CA PHE A 147 -12.89 2.48 1.47
C PHE A 147 -12.31 1.46 2.46
N ARG A 148 -13.14 0.70 3.19
CA ARG A 148 -12.65 -0.24 4.21
C ARG A 148 -11.63 -1.24 3.66
N LEU A 149 -10.65 -1.61 4.48
CA LEU A 149 -9.58 -2.54 4.08
C LEU A 149 -9.52 -3.76 5.00
N HIS A 150 -10.62 -4.12 5.67
CA HIS A 150 -10.62 -5.26 6.59
C HIS A 150 -10.27 -6.57 5.87
N ASP A 151 -9.71 -7.51 6.62
CA ASP A 151 -9.20 -8.75 6.04
C ASP A 151 -10.30 -9.54 5.32
N GLY A 152 -9.94 -10.06 4.15
CA GLY A 152 -10.83 -10.75 3.23
C GLY A 152 -11.75 -9.86 2.40
N ARG A 153 -11.81 -8.53 2.60
CA ARG A 153 -12.78 -7.67 1.90
C ARG A 153 -12.54 -7.63 0.38
N PRO A 154 -13.57 -7.85 -0.46
CA PRO A 154 -13.49 -7.54 -1.89
C PRO A 154 -13.49 -6.02 -2.13
N ILE A 155 -12.68 -5.55 -3.08
CA ILE A 155 -12.52 -4.13 -3.41
C ILE A 155 -12.54 -3.99 -4.93
N SER A 156 -13.51 -3.29 -5.49
CA SER A 156 -13.67 -3.13 -6.94
C SER A 156 -14.65 -2.00 -7.26
N GLY A 157 -14.59 -1.49 -8.49
CA GLY A 157 -15.58 -0.56 -9.03
C GLY A 157 -15.56 0.82 -8.38
N ARG A 158 -16.72 1.46 -8.27
CA ARG A 158 -16.86 2.83 -7.76
C ARG A 158 -16.91 2.86 -6.22
N LEU A 159 -15.99 3.58 -5.60
CA LEU A 159 -15.91 3.80 -4.16
C LEU A 159 -16.12 5.28 -3.84
N ALA A 160 -17.04 5.60 -2.95
CA ALA A 160 -17.36 6.97 -2.58
C ALA A 160 -17.62 7.09 -1.07
N TRP A 161 -17.43 8.30 -0.56
CA TRP A 161 -17.86 8.65 0.80
C TRP A 161 -19.37 8.46 0.94
N GLY A 162 -19.78 7.98 2.13
CA GLY A 162 -21.18 7.91 2.50
C GLY A 162 -21.80 9.31 2.63
N ALA A 163 -23.11 9.40 2.41
CA ALA A 163 -23.83 10.68 2.34
C ALA A 163 -23.69 11.56 3.61
N ALA A 164 -23.40 10.96 4.77
CA ALA A 164 -23.21 11.67 6.04
C ALA A 164 -21.77 12.20 6.24
N ALA A 165 -20.87 12.05 5.27
CA ALA A 165 -19.51 12.58 5.37
C ALA A 165 -19.52 14.11 5.42
N SER A 166 -18.80 14.69 6.38
CA SER A 166 -18.73 16.14 6.50
C SER A 166 -17.76 16.75 5.48
N PRO A 167 -17.99 17.99 4.99
CA PRO A 167 -17.04 18.66 4.10
C PRO A 167 -15.64 18.85 4.69
N GLY A 168 -15.52 18.86 6.03
CA GLY A 168 -14.24 18.89 6.72
C GLY A 168 -13.49 17.56 6.58
N THR A 169 -14.20 16.44 6.66
CA THR A 169 -13.66 15.09 6.49
C THR A 169 -13.18 14.86 5.07
N THR A 170 -13.97 15.26 4.06
CA THR A 170 -13.70 14.92 2.67
C THR A 170 -12.83 15.95 1.94
N ARG A 171 -12.46 17.07 2.57
CA ARG A 171 -11.74 18.18 1.93
C ARG A 171 -10.52 17.70 1.14
N GLY A 172 -10.55 17.88 -0.18
CA GLY A 172 -9.47 17.48 -1.10
C GLY A 172 -9.48 16.00 -1.46
N ARG A 173 -10.52 15.28 -1.05
CA ARG A 173 -10.79 13.84 -1.22
C ARG A 173 -12.25 13.60 -1.58
N ASP A 174 -12.93 14.61 -2.10
CA ASP A 174 -14.38 14.59 -2.35
C ASP A 174 -14.75 13.70 -3.56
N ALA A 175 -13.78 13.42 -4.43
CA ALA A 175 -13.99 12.61 -5.62
C ALA A 175 -14.22 11.14 -5.27
N ALA A 176 -15.13 10.50 -6.01
CA ALA A 176 -15.23 9.05 -5.99
C ALA A 176 -14.01 8.44 -6.67
N LEU A 177 -13.54 7.31 -6.13
CA LEU A 177 -12.51 6.50 -6.75
C LEU A 177 -13.17 5.47 -7.67
N HIS A 178 -12.57 5.25 -8.83
CA HIS A 178 -13.02 4.24 -9.79
C HIS A 178 -11.87 3.28 -10.00
N LEU A 179 -12.02 2.06 -9.49
CA LEU A 179 -11.06 0.98 -9.69
C LEU A 179 -11.47 0.19 -10.94
N GLU A 180 -10.53 0.06 -11.87
CA GLU A 180 -10.70 -0.82 -13.01
C GLU A 180 -10.38 -2.28 -12.64
N GLY A 181 -9.50 -2.50 -11.66
CA GLY A 181 -9.18 -3.82 -11.14
C GLY A 181 -10.18 -4.30 -10.07
N ALA A 182 -10.19 -5.62 -9.86
CA ALA A 182 -10.86 -6.24 -8.73
C ALA A 182 -9.82 -6.87 -7.80
N TYR A 183 -9.92 -6.53 -6.52
CA TYR A 183 -8.94 -6.87 -5.50
C TYR A 183 -9.59 -7.56 -4.30
N ARG A 184 -8.76 -8.22 -3.50
CA ARG A 184 -9.14 -8.69 -2.17
C ARG A 184 -8.12 -8.20 -1.16
N ALA A 185 -8.57 -7.56 -0.08
CA ALA A 185 -7.70 -7.18 1.02
C ALA A 185 -7.26 -8.42 1.80
N GLN A 186 -6.09 -8.97 1.49
CA GLN A 186 -5.48 -10.05 2.24
C GLN A 186 -4.35 -9.52 3.09
N TRP A 187 -4.48 -9.67 4.41
CA TRP A 187 -3.47 -9.20 5.36
C TRP A 187 -2.56 -10.31 5.83
N TRP A 188 -1.29 -9.96 6.00
CA TRP A 188 -0.26 -10.86 6.46
C TRP A 188 0.44 -10.27 7.68
N ASP A 189 0.77 -11.11 8.65
CA ASP A 189 1.63 -10.69 9.76
C ASP A 189 3.00 -10.29 9.20
N TYR A 190 3.47 -9.11 9.63
CA TYR A 190 4.80 -8.61 9.31
C TYR A 190 5.75 -8.93 10.46
N SER A 191 5.47 -8.38 11.64
CA SER A 191 6.27 -8.58 12.84
C SER A 191 5.39 -8.50 14.08
N ALA A 192 5.79 -9.18 15.15
CA ALA A 192 5.10 -9.16 16.42
C ALA A 192 6.11 -8.89 17.55
N HIS A 193 5.72 -8.02 18.48
CA HIS A 193 6.54 -7.62 19.61
C HIS A 193 5.75 -7.75 20.91
N ASN A 194 6.46 -7.85 22.04
CA ASN A 194 5.83 -8.04 23.36
C ASN A 194 5.41 -6.70 23.99
N ALA A 195 4.59 -5.90 23.31
CA ALA A 195 4.33 -4.50 23.70
C ALA A 195 2.89 -4.02 23.44
N GLY A 196 1.90 -4.63 24.09
CA GLY A 196 0.53 -4.10 24.16
C GLY A 196 -0.22 -4.02 22.81
N ARG A 197 -1.19 -3.10 22.72
CA ARG A 197 -2.20 -3.06 21.63
C ARG A 197 -1.63 -2.83 20.23
N PHE A 198 -0.47 -2.20 20.10
CA PHE A 198 0.13 -1.76 18.83
C PHE A 198 1.44 -2.49 18.52
N ALA A 199 1.60 -3.71 19.05
CA ALA A 199 2.82 -4.50 18.93
C ALA A 199 2.83 -5.47 17.72
N LEU A 200 1.66 -5.70 17.12
CA LEU A 200 1.52 -6.50 15.92
C LEU A 200 1.50 -5.59 14.70
N PHE A 201 2.45 -5.77 13.80
CA PHE A 201 2.46 -5.14 12.50
C PHE A 201 1.94 -6.13 11.46
N ARG A 202 1.11 -5.63 10.56
CA ARG A 202 0.62 -6.37 9.40
C ARG A 202 0.80 -5.55 8.15
N TYR A 203 0.88 -6.24 7.02
CA TYR A 203 0.85 -5.59 5.72
C TYR A 203 -0.28 -6.13 4.83
N LEU A 204 -0.80 -5.24 4.01
CA LEU A 204 -1.61 -5.53 2.84
C LEU A 204 -0.78 -5.21 1.60
N MET A 205 -0.74 -6.13 0.64
CA MET A 205 -0.11 -5.93 -0.66
C MET A 205 -1.12 -6.23 -1.76
N LEU A 206 -1.33 -5.28 -2.67
CA LEU A 206 -2.14 -5.45 -3.87
C LEU A 206 -1.23 -5.50 -5.09
N ASP A 207 -1.28 -6.60 -5.84
CA ASP A 207 -0.69 -6.71 -7.18
C ASP A 207 -1.66 -6.11 -8.20
N VAL A 208 -1.40 -4.86 -8.58
CA VAL A 208 -2.25 -4.06 -9.48
C VAL A 208 -2.20 -4.60 -10.90
N THR A 209 -1.02 -5.01 -11.37
CA THR A 209 -0.84 -5.54 -12.73
C THR A 209 -1.62 -6.83 -12.93
N SER A 210 -1.56 -7.76 -11.97
CA SER A 210 -2.29 -9.03 -12.03
C SER A 210 -3.81 -8.83 -11.99
N ALA A 211 -4.30 -7.97 -11.09
CA ALA A 211 -5.72 -7.64 -10.99
C ALA A 211 -6.25 -7.05 -12.31
N MET A 212 -5.46 -6.17 -12.94
CA MET A 212 -5.85 -5.53 -14.20
C MET A 212 -5.89 -6.51 -15.38
N THR A 213 -4.97 -7.46 -15.42
CA THR A 213 -4.92 -8.49 -16.46
C THR A 213 -6.10 -9.46 -16.35
N LEU A 214 -6.51 -9.82 -15.14
CA LEU A 214 -7.63 -10.73 -14.91
C LEU A 214 -8.96 -10.12 -15.35
N ASN A 215 -9.22 -8.87 -14.96
CA ASN A 215 -10.48 -8.20 -15.29
C ASN A 215 -10.66 -8.02 -16.81
N ALA A 216 -9.58 -7.66 -17.54
CA ALA A 216 -9.62 -7.55 -19.00
C ALA A 216 -10.05 -8.87 -19.69
N ARG A 217 -9.70 -10.03 -19.12
CA ARG A 217 -10.10 -11.34 -19.65
C ARG A 217 -11.55 -11.71 -19.36
N GLU A 218 -12.12 -11.18 -18.28
CA GLU A 218 -13.53 -11.41 -17.92
C GLU A 218 -14.48 -10.54 -18.75
N VAL A 219 -14.08 -9.32 -19.12
CA VAL A 219 -14.88 -8.42 -19.99
C VAL A 219 -14.97 -8.91 -21.44
N HIS A 220 -14.03 -9.75 -21.88
CA HIS A 220 -14.00 -10.32 -23.24
C HIS A 220 -14.61 -11.73 -23.35
N ARG A 221 -15.35 -12.19 -22.33
CA ARG A 221 -16.18 -13.41 -22.39
C ARG A 221 -17.65 -13.04 -22.44
#